data_AF-A0A0F2HFL9-F1
#
_entry.id   AF-A0A0F2HFL9-F1
#
_cell.length_a   1.000
_cell.length_b   1.000
_cell.length_c   1.000
_cell.angle_alpha   90.00
_cell.angle_beta   90.00
_cell.angle_gamma   90.00
#
_symmetry.space_group_name_H-M   'P 1'
#
loop_
_entity.id
_entity.type
_entity.pdbx_description
1 polymer ?
#
loop_
_entity_poly.entity_id
_entity_poly.type
_entity_poly.pdbx_seq_one_letter_code
_entity_poly.pdbx_strand_id
1 'polypeptide(L)'
;MLQLNVPILDALLTELSVSDGLHVINPATQETLISLEQSSLKSVDRQIAACCEALKAWAARSVKERALLLMRWFGLLRRQQLAPAPLMTRA
;
A
#
# COMPACT_ATOMS: atom_id res chain seq x y z
N MET A 1 -12.55 -6.88 -16.70
CA MET A 1 -11.53 -5.84 -16.39
C MET A 1 -12.07 -4.98 -15.27
N LEU A 2 -11.49 -5.07 -14.08
CA LEU A 2 -11.92 -4.29 -12.92
C LEU A 2 -11.35 -2.87 -13.07
N GLN A 3 -12.21 -1.91 -13.43
CA GLN A 3 -11.87 -0.49 -13.38
C GLN A 3 -12.12 0.02 -11.97
N LEU A 4 -11.10 -0.07 -11.12
CA LEU A 4 -11.08 0.77 -9.92
C LEU A 4 -10.98 2.20 -10.44
N ASN A 5 -12.03 3.00 -10.31
CA ASN A 5 -12.01 4.41 -10.74
C ASN A 5 -11.18 5.26 -9.76
N VAL A 6 -9.96 4.79 -9.48
CA VAL A 6 -8.97 5.36 -8.58
C VAL A 6 -7.62 5.20 -9.29
N PRO A 7 -7.22 6.16 -10.14
CA PRO A 7 -6.03 6.02 -11.01
C PRO A 7 -4.74 5.68 -10.26
N ILE A 8 -4.64 6.06 -8.98
CA ILE A 8 -3.48 5.75 -8.15
C ILE A 8 -3.38 4.27 -7.78
N LEU A 9 -4.51 3.56 -7.64
CA LEU A 9 -4.52 2.13 -7.35
C LEU A 9 -4.12 1.32 -8.58
N ASP A 10 -4.64 1.67 -9.76
CA ASP A 10 -4.25 1.00 -11.00
C ASP A 10 -2.76 1.18 -11.31
N ALA A 11 -2.23 2.39 -11.11
CA ALA A 11 -0.81 2.66 -11.25
C ALA A 11 0.03 1.85 -10.26
N LEU A 12 -0.36 1.83 -8.99
CA LEU A 12 0.34 1.09 -7.94
C LEU A 12 0.27 -0.42 -8.16
N LEU A 13 -0.88 -0.96 -8.56
CA LEU A 13 -1.03 -2.38 -8.90
C LEU A 13 -0.16 -2.73 -10.11
N THR A 14 -0.06 -1.85 -11.11
CA THR A 14 0.82 -2.06 -12.26
C THR A 14 2.29 -2.08 -11.83
N GLU A 15 2.72 -1.16 -10.96
CA GLU A 15 4.09 -1.11 -10.45
C GLU A 15 4.47 -2.31 -9.59
N LEU A 16 3.52 -2.85 -8.80
CA LEU A 16 3.76 -3.98 -7.91
C LEU A 16 3.59 -5.35 -8.58
N SER A 17 3.04 -5.39 -9.80
CA SER A 17 2.75 -6.66 -10.49
C SER A 17 4.02 -7.32 -10.99
N VAL A 18 4.20 -8.60 -10.64
CA VAL A 18 5.27 -9.46 -11.18
C VAL A 18 4.69 -10.67 -11.90
N SER A 19 5.40 -11.16 -12.92
CA SER A 19 4.93 -12.27 -13.76
C SER A 19 4.84 -13.60 -13.01
N ASP A 20 5.75 -13.84 -12.07
CA ASP A 20 5.82 -15.06 -11.26
C ASP A 20 5.95 -14.68 -9.79
N GLY A 21 4.93 -14.99 -9.00
CA GLY A 21 4.77 -14.46 -7.65
C GLY A 21 3.56 -15.02 -6.91
N LEU A 22 3.32 -14.51 -5.70
CA LEU A 22 2.17 -14.89 -4.89
C LEU A 22 0.90 -14.25 -5.45
N HIS A 23 -0.08 -15.09 -5.82
CA HIS A 23 -1.35 -14.63 -6.34
C HIS A 23 -2.28 -14.13 -5.23
N VAL A 24 -2.74 -12.89 -5.36
CA VAL A 24 -3.86 -12.35 -4.59
C VAL A 24 -5.14 -12.63 -5.35
N ILE A 25 -6.01 -13.45 -4.76
CA ILE A 25 -7.22 -13.95 -5.41
C ILE A 25 -8.44 -13.34 -4.72
N ASN A 26 -9.45 -12.97 -5.51
CA ASN A 26 -10.78 -12.65 -5.00
C ASN A 26 -11.50 -13.96 -4.61
N PRO A 27 -11.81 -14.20 -3.33
CA PRO A 27 -12.38 -15.48 -2.91
C PRO A 27 -13.80 -15.76 -3.46
N ALA A 28 -14.59 -14.73 -3.80
CA ALA A 28 -15.96 -14.89 -4.31
C ALA A 28 -16.00 -15.23 -5.79
N THR A 29 -15.06 -14.72 -6.58
CA THR A 29 -15.01 -14.95 -8.03
C THR A 29 -13.91 -15.92 -8.45
N GLN A 30 -12.98 -16.24 -7.55
CA GLN A 30 -11.75 -17.00 -7.80
C GLN A 30 -10.81 -16.36 -8.83
N GLU A 31 -11.03 -15.10 -9.17
CA GLU A 31 -10.20 -14.36 -10.12
C GLU A 31 -8.92 -13.84 -9.45
N THR A 32 -7.78 -13.97 -10.12
CA THR A 32 -6.52 -13.35 -9.70
C THR A 32 -6.59 -11.84 -9.88
N LEU A 33 -6.38 -11.08 -8.81
CA LEU A 33 -6.36 -9.63 -8.79
C LEU A 33 -4.97 -9.08 -9.14
N ILE A 34 -3.92 -9.63 -8.53
CA ILE A 34 -2.53 -9.23 -8.73
C ILE A 34 -1.60 -10.40 -8.36
N SER A 35 -0.41 -10.43 -8.95
CA SER A 35 0.69 -11.31 -8.56
C SER A 35 1.81 -10.46 -7.93
N LEU A 36 2.19 -10.78 -6.70
CA LEU A 36 3.15 -10.00 -5.91
C LEU A 36 4.46 -10.77 -5.72
N GLU A 37 5.59 -10.06 -5.70
CA GLU A 37 6.89 -10.68 -5.42
C GLU A 37 6.92 -11.23 -3.99
N GLN A 38 7.42 -12.46 -3.82
CA GLN A 38 7.66 -13.00 -2.49
C GLN A 38 8.85 -12.29 -1.84
N SER A 39 8.62 -11.73 -0.65
CA SER A 39 9.71 -11.08 0.09
C SER A 39 10.79 -12.09 0.47
N SER A 40 12.03 -11.86 -0.01
CA SER A 40 13.21 -12.62 0.41
C SER A 40 13.83 -12.02 1.67
N LEU A 41 14.54 -12.83 2.47
CA LEU A 41 15.26 -12.35 3.66
C LEU A 41 16.18 -11.16 3.34
N LYS A 42 16.90 -11.24 2.21
CA LYS A 42 17.77 -10.16 1.74
C LYS A 42 17.01 -8.87 1.42
N SER A 43 15.80 -8.97 0.87
CA SER A 43 14.93 -7.81 0.63
C SER A 43 14.48 -7.20 1.97
N VAL A 44 14.08 -8.05 2.92
CA VAL A 44 13.68 -7.62 4.27
C VAL A 44 14.83 -6.91 4.98
N ASP A 45 16.05 -7.45 4.96
CA ASP A 45 17.22 -6.81 5.57
C ASP A 45 17.50 -5.42 4.99
N ARG A 46 17.39 -5.26 3.67
CA ARG A 46 17.52 -3.96 3.01
C ARG A 46 16.42 -2.99 3.43
N GLN A 47 15.18 -3.47 3.56
CA GLN A 47 14.05 -2.65 4.01
C GLN A 47 14.23 -2.22 5.46
N ILE A 48 14.72 -3.10 6.34
CA ILE A 48 15.04 -2.77 7.73
C ILE A 48 16.10 -1.67 7.77
N ALA A 49 17.19 -1.81 7.00
CA ALA A 49 18.24 -0.79 6.93
C ALA A 49 17.68 0.57 6.46
N ALA A 50 16.87 0.58 5.40
CA ALA A 50 16.23 1.80 4.91
C ALA A 50 15.27 2.42 5.93
N CYS A 51 14.50 1.60 6.65
CA CYS A 51 13.61 2.06 7.71
C CYS A 51 14.41 2.66 8.88
N CYS A 52 15.52 2.05 9.28
CA CYS A 52 16.40 2.57 10.33
C CYS A 52 16.95 3.95 9.97
N GLU A 53 17.33 4.19 8.72
CA GLU A 53 17.76 5.51 8.26
C GLU A 53 16.61 6.53 8.25
N ALA A 54 15.44 6.16 7.71
CA ALA A 54 14.27 7.03 7.70
C ALA A 54 13.77 7.37 9.12
N LEU A 55 13.91 6.43 10.07
CA LEU A 55 13.51 6.60 11.46
C LEU A 55 14.27 7.75 12.12
N LYS A 56 15.55 7.96 11.79
CA LYS A 56 16.34 9.08 12.36
C LYS A 56 15.70 10.43 12.01
N ALA A 57 15.37 10.63 10.74
CA ALA A 57 14.72 11.85 10.27
C ALA A 57 13.31 12.01 10.84
N TRP A 58 12.57 10.90 11.02
CA TRP A 58 11.24 10.93 11.65
C TRP A 58 11.30 11.27 13.14
N ALA A 59 12.24 10.68 13.88
CA ALA A 59 12.42 10.87 15.31
C ALA A 59 12.85 12.30 15.65
N ALA A 60 13.63 12.94 14.77
CA ALA A 60 14.05 14.33 14.92
C ALA A 60 12.89 15.35 14.79
N ARG A 61 11.74 14.95 14.23
CA ARG A 61 10.57 15.84 14.11
C ARG A 61 9.95 16.11 15.46
N SER A 62 9.42 17.31 15.64
CA SER A 62 8.61 17.67 16.81
C SER A 62 7.25 16.97 16.82
N VAL A 63 6.60 16.93 17.98
CA VAL A 63 5.22 16.42 18.14
C VAL A 63 4.25 17.13 17.19
N LYS A 64 4.38 18.47 17.06
CA LYS A 64 3.52 19.30 16.22
C LYS A 64 3.64 18.94 14.74
N GLU A 65 4.85 18.73 14.25
CA GLU A 65 5.08 18.35 12.85
C GLU A 65 4.52 16.97 12.54
N ARG A 66 4.71 16.00 13.43
CA ARG A 66 4.14 14.66 13.26
C ARG A 66 2.61 14.70 13.26
N ALA A 67 2.01 15.47 14.18
CA ALA A 67 0.56 15.64 14.23
C ALA A 67 -0.01 16.25 12.95
N LEU A 68 0.65 17.28 12.39
CA LEU A 68 0.23 17.91 11.15
C LEU A 68 0.29 16.93 9.96
N LEU A 69 1.35 16.13 9.86
CA LEU A 69 1.50 15.12 8.82
C LEU A 69 0.40 14.05 8.89
N LEU A 70 0.14 13.53 10.10
CA LEU A 70 -0.93 12.54 10.33
C LEU A 70 -2.32 13.11 10.03
N MET A 71 -2.58 14.38 10.40
CA MET A 71 -3.85 15.04 10.08
C MET A 71 -4.03 15.28 8.58
N ARG A 72 -2.95 15.61 7.86
CA ARG A 72 -2.98 15.72 6.39
C ARG A 72 -3.30 14.36 5.76
N TRP A 73 -2.67 13.30 6.23
CA TRP A 73 -2.96 11.93 5.78
C TRP A 73 -4.41 11.53 6.07
N PHE A 74 -4.92 11.79 7.27
CA PHE A 74 -6.34 11.59 7.60
C PHE A 74 -7.27 12.37 6.67
N GLY A 75 -6.93 13.63 6.36
CA GLY A 75 -7.68 14.44 5.39
C GLY A 75 -7.65 13.89 3.96
N LEU A 76 -6.59 13.18 3.56
CA LEU A 76 -6.54 12.45 2.28
C LEU A 76 -7.45 11.23 2.31
N LEU A 77 -7.39 10.42 3.37
CA LEU A 77 -8.27 9.26 3.54
C LEU A 77 -9.74 9.67 3.52
N ARG A 78 -10.11 10.74 4.25
CA ARG A 78 -11.47 11.28 4.28
C ARG A 78 -12.00 11.66 2.90
N ARG A 79 -11.13 12.23 2.04
CA ARG A 79 -11.51 12.61 0.68
C ARG A 79 -11.73 11.42 -0.26
N GLN A 80 -11.20 10.24 0.06
CA GLN A 80 -11.30 9.04 -0.76
C GLN A 80 -12.28 7.97 -0.20
N GLN A 81 -13.10 8.30 0.80
CA GLN A 81 -13.87 7.35 1.63
C GLN A 81 -14.80 6.36 0.91
N LEU A 82 -15.17 6.59 -0.35
CA LEU A 82 -15.98 5.63 -1.12
C LEU A 82 -15.16 4.53 -1.83
N ALA A 83 -13.84 4.68 -1.93
CA ALA A 83 -12.96 3.72 -2.63
C ALA A 83 -12.56 2.45 -1.83
N PRO A 84 -12.26 2.48 -0.52
CA PRO A 84 -11.71 1.31 0.16
C PRO A 84 -12.76 0.28 0.61
N ALA A 85 -14.02 0.67 0.85
CA ALA A 85 -15.03 -0.27 1.36
C ALA A 85 -15.30 -1.46 0.42
N PRO A 86 -15.48 -1.27 -0.92
CA PRO A 86 -15.62 -2.39 -1.84
C PRO A 86 -14.38 -3.31 -1.91
N LEU A 87 -13.17 -2.77 -1.70
CA LEU A 87 -11.93 -3.55 -1.67
C LEU A 87 -11.83 -4.44 -0.43
N MET A 88 -12.37 -3.99 0.70
CA MET A 88 -12.32 -4.73 1.97
C MET A 88 -13.43 -5.78 2.12
N THR A 89 -14.54 -5.65 1.38
CA THR A 89 -15.72 -6.52 1.53
C THR A 89 -15.85 -7.59 0.45
N ARG A 90 -15.16 -7.44 -0.69
CA ARG A 90 -15.15 -8.45 -1.75
C ARG A 90 -14.15 -9.56 -1.41
N ALA A 91 -14.51 -10.30 -0.37
CA ALA A 91 -14.15 -11.70 -0.23
C ALA A 91 -14.99 -12.53 -1.18
#